data_AF-A0A966WRI1-F1
#
_entry.id   AF-A0A966WRI1-F1
#
_cell.length_a   1.000
_cell.length_b   1.000
_cell.length_c   1.000
_cell.angle_alpha   90.00
_cell.angle_beta   90.00
_cell.angle_gamma   90.00
#
_symmetry.space_group_name_H-M   'P 1'
#
loop_
_entity.id
_entity.type
_entity.pdbx_description
1 polymer ?
#
loop_
_entity_poly.entity_id
_entity_poly.type
_entity_poly.pdbx_seq_one_letter_code
_entity_poly.pdbx_strand_id
1 'polypeptide(L)'
;MTDCRLIWTIAATQVVGWGTLFIPFALVLAPMEAEMGWSRSAIAGAFTLGLLVSGLAAVPAGRWVDRYGGRGPIAWGGLAGAVLLGCWAEVGSLTGLYAVWFALGVVHATA
;
A
#
# COMPACT_ATOMS: atom_id res chain seq x y z
N MET A 1 27.70 -8.74 -17.92
CA MET A 1 27.42 -9.29 -16.58
C MET A 1 26.25 -8.50 -16.05
N THR A 2 25.04 -9.05 -16.15
CA THR A 2 23.80 -8.42 -15.68
C THR A 2 23.98 -8.06 -14.20
N ASP A 3 23.71 -6.81 -13.83
CA ASP A 3 23.98 -6.30 -12.50
C ASP A 3 23.17 -7.04 -11.43
N CYS A 4 23.73 -8.10 -10.82
CA CYS A 4 23.11 -8.84 -9.72
C CYS A 4 22.64 -7.89 -8.60
N ARG A 5 23.33 -6.78 -8.40
CA ARG A 5 22.97 -5.74 -7.43
C ARG A 5 21.59 -5.13 -7.73
N LEU A 6 21.28 -4.86 -9.01
CA LEU A 6 19.99 -4.31 -9.41
C LEU A 6 18.87 -5.33 -9.13
N ILE A 7 19.09 -6.59 -9.52
CA ILE A 7 18.13 -7.69 -9.31
C ILE A 7 17.81 -7.86 -7.82
N TRP A 8 18.84 -7.95 -6.98
CA TRP A 8 18.65 -8.09 -5.53
C TRP A 8 17.94 -6.89 -4.91
N THR A 9 18.24 -5.67 -5.37
CA THR A 9 17.59 -4.47 -4.86
C THR A 9 16.10 -4.48 -5.20
N ILE A 10 15.74 -4.77 -6.46
CA ILE A 10 14.34 -4.83 -6.91
C ILE A 10 13.60 -5.95 -6.17
N ALA A 11 14.19 -7.14 -6.09
CA ALA A 11 13.59 -8.28 -5.39
C ALA A 11 13.30 -7.94 -3.92
N ALA A 12 14.28 -7.36 -3.21
CA ALA A 12 14.10 -6.95 -1.82
C ALA A 12 12.98 -5.91 -1.67
N THR A 13 12.95 -4.88 -2.53
CA THR A 13 11.89 -3.85 -2.47
C THR A 13 10.51 -4.42 -2.78
N GLN A 14 10.39 -5.35 -3.74
CA GLN A 14 9.11 -5.97 -4.07
C GLN A 14 8.62 -6.90 -2.96
N VAL A 15 9.52 -7.69 -2.36
CA VAL A 15 9.18 -8.54 -1.21
C VAL A 15 8.68 -7.69 -0.04
N VAL A 16 9.37 -6.59 0.27
CA VAL A 16 8.94 -5.67 1.34
C VAL A 16 7.63 -4.97 0.98
N GLY A 17 7.49 -4.44 -0.23
CA GLY A 17 6.29 -3.74 -0.69
C GLY A 17 5.05 -4.62 -0.61
N TRP A 18 5.06 -5.77 -1.29
CA TRP A 18 3.93 -6.72 -1.27
C TRP A 18 3.70 -7.30 0.13
N GLY A 19 4.78 -7.64 0.85
CA GLY A 19 4.73 -8.22 2.18
C GLY A 19 4.16 -7.29 3.24
N THR A 20 4.32 -5.98 3.10
CA THR A 20 3.88 -5.00 4.10
C THR A 20 2.62 -4.25 3.73
N LEU A 21 2.37 -3.99 2.44
CA LEU A 21 1.24 -3.16 2.01
C LEU A 21 0.02 -3.98 1.56
N PHE A 22 0.21 -5.23 1.12
CA PHE A 22 -0.87 -6.05 0.56
C PHE A 22 -1.22 -7.25 1.43
N ILE A 23 -0.23 -8.07 1.78
CA ILE A 23 -0.44 -9.32 2.53
C ILE A 23 -1.04 -9.10 3.95
N PRO A 24 -0.64 -8.08 4.73
CA PRO A 24 -1.09 -7.95 6.10
C PRO A 24 -2.60 -7.79 6.24
N PHE A 25 -3.27 -7.20 5.25
CA PHE A 25 -4.73 -7.06 5.25
C PHE A 25 -5.46 -8.40 5.47
N ALA A 26 -5.05 -9.44 4.75
CA ALA A 26 -5.66 -10.76 4.89
C ALA A 26 -5.42 -11.38 6.29
N LEU A 27 -4.28 -11.06 6.91
CA LEU A 27 -3.91 -11.53 8.24
C LEU A 27 -4.69 -10.81 9.34
N VAL A 28 -4.86 -9.49 9.23
CA VAL A 28 -5.46 -8.67 10.29
C VAL A 28 -6.97 -8.51 10.16
N LEU A 29 -7.59 -8.90 9.05
CA LEU A 29 -9.02 -8.73 8.83
C LEU A 29 -9.88 -9.45 9.88
N ALA A 30 -9.56 -10.71 10.22
CA ALA A 30 -10.29 -11.46 11.24
C ALA A 30 -10.12 -10.88 12.67
N PRO A 31 -8.91 -10.55 13.15
CA PRO A 31 -8.77 -9.91 14.45
C PRO A 31 -9.37 -8.50 14.50
N MET A 32 -9.30 -7.71 13.42
CA MET A 32 -9.98 -6.42 13.34
C MET A 32 -11.51 -6.55 13.46
N GLU A 33 -12.11 -7.54 12.80
CA GLU A 33 -13.54 -7.85 12.93
C GLU A 33 -13.90 -8.21 14.37
N ALA A 34 -13.08 -9.03 15.03
CA ALA A 34 -13.31 -9.45 16.41
C ALA A 34 -13.13 -8.32 17.45
N GLU A 35 -12.15 -7.43 17.25
CA GLU A 35 -11.80 -6.37 18.19
C GLU A 35 -12.67 -5.11 18.01
N MET A 36 -12.93 -4.72 16.76
CA MET A 36 -13.67 -3.50 16.44
C MET A 36 -15.18 -3.72 16.26
N GLY A 37 -15.62 -4.97 16.06
CA GLY A 37 -17.01 -5.34 15.80
C GLY A 37 -17.57 -4.85 14.46
N TRP A 38 -16.71 -4.38 13.54
CA TRP A 38 -17.12 -3.99 12.18
C TRP A 38 -17.38 -5.24 11.32
N SER A 39 -18.31 -5.16 10.38
CA SER A 39 -18.56 -6.29 9.48
C SER A 39 -17.34 -6.57 8.59
N ARG A 40 -17.10 -7.85 8.31
CA ARG A 40 -16.10 -8.31 7.34
C ARG A 40 -16.17 -7.56 6.00
N SER A 41 -17.39 -7.32 5.52
CA SER A 41 -17.66 -6.60 4.27
C SER A 41 -17.24 -5.13 4.33
N ALA A 42 -17.41 -4.45 5.46
CA ALA A 42 -17.00 -3.06 5.61
C ALA A 42 -15.47 -2.93 5.63
N ILE A 43 -14.78 -3.83 6.33
CA ILE A 43 -13.31 -3.87 6.36
C ILE A 43 -12.76 -4.19 4.95
N ALA A 44 -13.32 -5.20 4.28
CA ALA A 44 -12.99 -5.53 2.88
C ALA A 44 -13.31 -4.40 1.90
N GLY A 45 -14.33 -3.58 2.18
CA GLY A 45 -14.68 -2.41 1.40
C GLY A 45 -13.57 -1.36 1.41
N ALA A 46 -12.92 -1.11 2.56
CA ALA A 46 -11.79 -0.20 2.66
C ALA A 46 -10.60 -0.68 1.80
N PHE A 47 -10.25 -1.96 1.88
CA PHE A 47 -9.20 -2.54 1.04
C PHE A 47 -9.52 -2.43 -0.45
N THR A 48 -10.75 -2.76 -0.83
CA THR A 48 -11.23 -2.66 -2.21
C THR A 48 -11.13 -1.23 -2.74
N LEU A 49 -11.50 -0.23 -1.91
CA LEU A 49 -11.30 1.17 -2.25
C LEU A 49 -9.83 1.48 -2.50
N GLY A 50 -8.93 1.00 -1.65
CA GLY A 50 -7.48 1.16 -1.84
C GLY A 50 -6.99 0.57 -3.16
N LEU A 51 -7.45 -0.63 -3.53
CA LEU A 51 -7.12 -1.24 -4.83
C LEU A 51 -7.66 -0.44 -6.02
N LEU A 52 -8.88 0.05 -5.93
CA LEU A 52 -9.48 0.90 -6.96
C LEU A 52 -8.68 2.19 -7.13
N VAL A 53 -8.34 2.86 -6.02
CA VAL A 53 -7.54 4.09 -6.03
C VAL A 53 -6.15 3.82 -6.60
N SER A 54 -5.51 2.70 -6.26
CA SER A 54 -4.24 2.28 -6.84
C SER A 54 -4.34 2.11 -8.36
N GLY A 55 -5.36 1.41 -8.85
CA GLY A 55 -5.60 1.24 -10.29
C GLY A 55 -5.78 2.58 -11.02
N LEU A 56 -6.49 3.53 -10.42
CA LEU A 56 -6.66 4.87 -10.98
C LEU A 56 -5.36 5.70 -10.93
N ALA A 57 -4.59 5.58 -9.84
CA ALA A 57 -3.33 6.27 -9.63
C ALA A 57 -2.17 5.68 -10.45
N ALA A 58 -2.30 4.45 -10.97
CA ALA A 58 -1.28 3.80 -11.78
C ALA A 58 -0.91 4.59 -13.04
N VAL A 59 -1.89 5.24 -13.70
CA VAL A 59 -1.65 6.03 -14.92
C VAL A 59 -0.78 7.27 -14.63
N PRO A 60 -1.13 8.17 -13.69
CA PRO A 60 -0.26 9.31 -13.36
C PRO A 60 1.07 8.88 -12.74
N ALA A 61 1.10 7.81 -11.94
CA ALA A 61 2.34 7.28 -11.37
C ALA A 61 3.29 6.75 -12.47
N GLY A 62 2.77 6.00 -13.44
CA GLY A 62 3.54 5.56 -14.61
C GLY A 62 4.10 6.73 -15.40
N ARG A 63 3.29 7.76 -15.67
CA ARG A 63 3.78 9.00 -16.32
C ARG A 63 4.86 9.72 -15.54
N TRP A 64 4.80 9.69 -14.20
CA TRP A 64 5.83 10.25 -13.35
C TRP A 64 7.14 9.47 -13.49
N VAL A 65 7.08 8.15 -13.43
CA VAL A 65 8.21 7.24 -13.65
C VAL A 65 8.83 7.45 -15.05
N ASP A 66 8.00 7.54 -16.09
CA ASP A 66 8.46 7.71 -17.47
C ASP A 66 9.19 9.05 -17.68
N ARG A 67 8.74 10.11 -17.00
CA ARG A 67 9.28 11.46 -17.19
C ARG A 67 10.50 11.78 -16.31
N TYR A 68 10.55 11.24 -15.09
CA TYR A 68 11.57 11.61 -14.09
C TYR A 68 12.38 10.40 -13.58
N GLY A 69 12.12 9.20 -14.10
CA GLY A 69 12.72 7.95 -13.66
C GLY A 69 12.08 7.38 -12.38
N GLY A 70 12.32 6.09 -12.13
CA GLY A 70 11.67 5.36 -11.03
C GLY A 70 12.20 5.66 -9.61
N ARG A 71 13.35 6.33 -9.46
CA ARG A 71 13.99 6.50 -8.13
C ARG A 71 13.14 7.34 -7.17
N GLY A 72 12.55 8.43 -7.67
CA GLY A 72 11.71 9.33 -6.86
C GLY A 72 10.42 8.64 -6.39
N PRO A 73 9.61 8.08 -7.31
CA PRO A 73 8.40 7.34 -6.98
C PRO A 73 8.63 6.22 -5.95
N ILE A 74 9.66 5.39 -6.14
CA ILE A 74 9.95 4.27 -5.22
C ILE A 74 10.30 4.77 -3.81
N ALA A 75 11.13 5.83 -3.69
CA ALA A 75 11.49 6.38 -2.39
C ALA A 75 10.29 6.99 -1.66
N TRP A 76 9.44 7.72 -2.40
CA TRP A 76 8.20 8.26 -1.87
C TRP A 76 7.23 7.16 -1.46
N GLY A 77 7.05 6.14 -2.31
CA GLY A 77 6.19 5.00 -2.04
C GLY A 77 6.58 4.26 -0.76
N GLY A 78 7.88 4.00 -0.58
CA GLY A 78 8.39 3.34 0.62
C GLY A 78 8.19 4.17 1.89
N LEU A 79 8.57 5.45 1.89
CA LEU A 79 8.44 6.32 3.07
C LEU A 79 6.97 6.58 3.43
N ALA A 80 6.15 6.94 2.45
CA ALA A 80 4.73 7.18 2.67
C ALA A 80 4.00 5.90 3.09
N GLY A 81 4.37 4.75 2.52
CA GLY A 81 3.84 3.44 2.90
C GLY A 81 4.14 3.11 4.36
N ALA A 82 5.39 3.29 4.80
CA ALA A 82 5.78 3.05 6.18
C ALA A 82 5.00 3.93 7.17
N VAL A 83 4.81 5.22 6.86
CA VAL A 83 4.01 6.13 7.70
C VAL A 83 2.55 5.69 7.75
N LEU A 84 1.95 5.35 6.61
CA LEU A 84 0.55 4.94 6.55
C LEU A 84 0.29 3.59 7.24
N LEU A 85 1.26 2.67 7.24
CA LEU A 85 1.19 1.45 8.05
C LEU A 85 1.16 1.78 9.55
N GLY A 86 1.96 2.76 9.98
CA GLY A 86 1.88 3.30 11.35
C GLY A 86 0.51 3.93 11.65
N CYS A 87 -0.04 4.72 10.72
CA CYS A 87 -1.39 5.28 10.87
C CYS A 87 -2.48 4.21 10.92
N TRP A 88 -2.33 3.11 10.17
CA TRP A 88 -3.28 2.00 10.18
C TRP A 88 -3.29 1.28 11.53
N ALA A 89 -2.12 1.10 12.16
CA ALA A 89 -2.02 0.48 13.47
C ALA A 89 -2.82 1.21 14.56
N GLU A 90 -2.98 2.53 14.42
CA GLU A 90 -3.68 3.40 15.38
C GLU A 90 -5.15 3.70 14.99
N VAL A 91 -5.68 3.06 13.94
CA VAL A 91 -7.03 3.34 13.46
C VAL A 91 -8.09 2.74 14.40
N GLY A 92 -8.83 3.61 15.08
CA GLY A 92 -9.96 3.24 15.94
C GLY A 92 -11.35 3.47 15.33
N SER A 93 -11.43 3.88 14.06
CA SER A 93 -12.72 4.19 13.40
C SER A 93 -12.76 3.68 11.95
N LEU A 94 -13.96 3.28 11.51
CA LEU A 94 -14.16 2.76 10.15
C LEU A 94 -13.85 3.85 9.11
N THR A 95 -14.24 5.10 9.34
CA THR A 95 -13.89 6.22 8.44
C THR A 95 -12.38 6.42 8.36
N GLY A 96 -11.67 6.32 9.48
CA GLY A 96 -10.20 6.37 9.51
C GLY A 96 -9.57 5.24 8.69
N LEU A 97 -10.12 4.02 8.79
CA LEU A 97 -9.69 2.89 7.98
C LEU A 97 -9.81 3.18 6.47
N TYR A 98 -10.95 3.72 6.04
CA TYR A 98 -11.17 4.09 4.64
C TYR A 98 -10.23 5.21 4.18
N ALA A 99 -9.97 6.21 5.01
CA ALA A 99 -9.03 7.28 4.70
C ALA A 99 -7.59 6.77 4.54
N VAL A 100 -7.15 5.88 5.43
CA VAL A 100 -5.83 5.24 5.35
C VAL A 100 -5.73 4.36 4.11
N TRP A 101 -6.73 3.53 3.81
CA TRP A 101 -6.70 2.68 2.61
C TRP A 101 -6.78 3.47 1.31
N PHE A 102 -7.50 4.59 1.28
CA PHE A 102 -7.48 5.51 0.16
C PHE A 102 -6.07 6.04 -0.10
N ALA A 103 -5.40 6.53 0.96
CA ALA A 103 -4.02 7.02 0.86
C ALA A 103 -3.03 5.91 0.49
N LEU A 104 -3.15 4.72 1.08
CA LEU A 104 -2.35 3.54 0.75
C LEU A 104 -2.54 3.13 -0.71
N GLY A 105 -3.74 3.28 -1.27
CA GLY A 105 -4.01 3.07 -2.69
C GLY A 105 -3.15 3.97 -3.58
N VAL A 106 -3.09 5.27 -3.27
CA VAL A 106 -2.24 6.22 -4.02
C VAL A 106 -0.76 5.85 -3.92
N VAL A 107 -0.31 5.46 -2.72
CA VAL A 107 1.07 5.08 -2.46
C VAL A 107 1.45 3.78 -3.17
N HIS A 108 0.57 2.77 -3.18
CA HIS A 108 0.77 1.50 -3.89
C HIS A 108 1.08 1.69 -5.37
N ALA A 109 0.51 2.71 -6.02
CA ALA A 109 0.78 2.97 -7.43
C ALA A 109 2.22 3.44 -7.71
N THR A 110 2.96 3.87 -6.68
CA THR A 110 4.31 4.45 -6.80
C THR A 110 5.44 3.56 -6.32
N ALA A 111 5.13 2.42 -5.68
CA ALA A 111 6.07 1.53 -5.00
C ALA A 111 6.29 0.19 -5.74
#